data_AF-A0A7S3K021-F1
#
_entry.id   AF-A0A7S3K021-F1
#
_cell.length_a   1.000
_cell.length_b   1.000
_cell.length_c   1.000
_cell.angle_alpha   90.00
_cell.angle_beta   90.00
_cell.angle_gamma   90.00
#
_symmetry.space_group_name_H-M   'P 1'
#
loop_
_entity.id
_entity.type
_entity.pdbx_description
1 polymer ?
#
loop_
_entity_poly.entity_id
_entity_poly.type
_entity_poly.pdbx_seq_one_letter_code
_entity_poly.pdbx_strand_id
1 'polypeptide(L)'
;MRGRSYQQRDGGRRGRSRGGNYSANSSEAPRAQQIAWSKQMTSQDATVNSVLSLFAAHGQRFEARNVATTAHRVAKIGRKRSHRLKQDNRVKALVTACLNSLNDFETQHLANVAWAYAT
;
A
#
# COMPACT_ATOMS: atom_id res chain seq x y z
N MET A 1 43.43 -35.44 -15.71
CA MET A 1 43.12 -35.13 -14.30
C MET A 1 43.47 -33.67 -14.03
N ARG A 2 42.69 -32.96 -13.18
CA ARG A 2 42.58 -31.50 -12.94
C ARG A 2 41.57 -30.85 -13.90
N GLY A 3 40.37 -30.41 -13.53
CA GLY A 3 39.82 -30.03 -12.22
C GLY A 3 39.49 -28.54 -12.24
N ARG A 4 38.30 -28.15 -12.72
CA ARG A 4 37.74 -26.81 -12.53
C ARG A 4 36.23 -26.91 -12.32
N SER A 5 35.89 -27.04 -11.04
CA SER A 5 34.55 -26.94 -10.47
C SER A 5 34.14 -25.47 -10.45
N TYR A 6 33.08 -25.09 -11.15
CA TYR A 6 32.40 -23.82 -10.88
C TYR A 6 31.23 -24.09 -9.94
N GLN A 7 31.46 -23.68 -8.69
CA GLN A 7 30.52 -23.68 -7.60
C GLN A 7 29.29 -22.82 -7.93
N GLN A 8 28.14 -23.42 -7.63
CA GLN A 8 26.84 -22.81 -7.44
C GLN A 8 26.91 -21.59 -6.51
N ARG A 9 26.21 -20.52 -6.90
CA ARG A 9 25.64 -19.53 -5.97
C ARG A 9 24.23 -19.16 -6.43
N ASP A 10 23.32 -20.10 -6.23
CA ASP A 10 21.88 -19.80 -6.26
C ASP A 10 21.51 -19.20 -4.89
N GLY A 11 21.32 -17.88 -4.86
CA GLY A 11 20.95 -17.12 -3.69
C GLY A 11 19.51 -17.42 -3.30
N GLY A 12 19.32 -18.51 -2.57
CA GLY A 12 18.05 -18.98 -2.04
C GLY A 12 17.24 -17.88 -1.36
N ARG A 13 16.01 -17.74 -1.86
CA ARG A 13 14.90 -16.92 -1.41
C ARG A 13 14.88 -16.74 0.11
N ARG A 14 15.04 -15.50 0.58
CA ARG A 14 14.76 -15.12 1.96
C ARG A 14 13.28 -15.37 2.25
N GLY A 15 13.01 -16.45 2.98
CA GLY A 15 11.73 -16.72 3.61
C GLY A 15 11.35 -15.54 4.49
N ARG A 16 10.30 -14.82 4.10
CA ARG A 16 9.73 -13.73 4.88
C ARG A 16 8.73 -14.35 5.84
N SER A 17 9.22 -14.80 6.99
CA SER A 17 8.39 -15.23 8.11
C SER A 17 7.47 -14.09 8.51
N ARG A 18 6.19 -14.20 8.14
CA ARG A 18 5.11 -13.32 8.59
C ARG A 18 4.46 -13.98 9.81
N GLY A 19 5.13 -13.85 10.95
CA GLY A 19 4.48 -14.03 12.26
C GLY A 19 3.83 -12.69 12.62
N GLY A 20 2.57 -12.52 12.27
CA GLY A 20 1.75 -11.40 12.73
C GLY A 20 0.58 -11.97 13.52
N ASN A 21 0.52 -11.65 14.80
CA ASN A 21 -0.65 -11.89 15.65
C ASN A 21 -1.86 -11.22 15.02
N TYR A 22 -2.75 -11.99 14.39
CA TYR A 22 -4.02 -11.47 13.90
C TYR A 22 -5.01 -11.49 15.06
N SER A 23 -5.13 -10.34 15.72
CA SER A 23 -6.26 -10.04 16.58
C SER A 23 -7.52 -10.13 15.73
N ALA A 24 -8.34 -11.15 16.01
CA ALA A 24 -9.57 -11.44 15.29
C ALA A 24 -10.61 -10.32 15.55
N ASN A 25 -10.62 -9.29 14.71
CA ASN A 25 -11.64 -8.25 14.73
C ASN A 25 -12.52 -8.38 13.48
N SER A 26 -13.80 -8.70 13.71
CA SER A 26 -14.79 -9.17 12.74
C SER A 26 -15.26 -8.14 11.69
N SER A 27 -14.61 -6.97 11.61
CA SER A 27 -14.94 -5.87 10.68
C SER A 27 -13.99 -5.74 9.49
N GLU A 28 -12.86 -6.46 9.50
CA GLU A 28 -11.85 -6.35 8.44
C GLU A 28 -12.20 -7.21 7.23
N ALA A 29 -11.92 -6.70 6.03
CA ALA A 29 -12.10 -7.51 4.83
C ALA A 29 -11.15 -8.72 4.83
N PRO A 30 -11.59 -9.89 4.33
CA PRO A 30 -10.73 -11.06 4.18
C PRO A 30 -9.40 -10.72 3.51
N ARG A 31 -8.31 -11.36 3.95
CA ARG A 31 -6.95 -11.08 3.48
C ARG A 31 -6.82 -11.10 1.95
N ALA A 32 -7.55 -11.99 1.28
CA ALA A 32 -7.62 -12.07 -0.17
C ALA A 32 -8.14 -10.77 -0.82
N GLN A 33 -9.15 -10.13 -0.21
CA GLN A 33 -9.70 -8.85 -0.67
C GLN A 33 -8.69 -7.71 -0.49
N GLN A 34 -7.96 -7.68 0.62
CA GLN A 34 -6.90 -6.68 0.85
C GLN A 34 -5.81 -6.76 -0.23
N ILE A 35 -5.38 -7.99 -0.57
CA ILE A 35 -4.39 -8.22 -1.64
C ILE A 35 -4.94 -7.80 -3.01
N ALA A 36 -6.20 -8.15 -3.30
CA ALA A 36 -6.85 -7.78 -4.56
C ALA A 36 -6.94 -6.26 -4.73
N TRP A 37 -7.38 -5.53 -3.70
CA TRP A 37 -7.45 -4.07 -3.72
C TRP A 37 -6.07 -3.42 -3.88
N SER A 38 -5.05 -3.90 -3.15
CA SER A 38 -3.67 -3.41 -3.29
C SER A 38 -3.14 -3.60 -4.72
N LYS A 39 -3.43 -4.75 -5.33
CA LYS A 39 -3.08 -5.03 -6.73
C LYS A 39 -3.80 -4.09 -7.70
N GLN A 40 -5.09 -3.83 -7.47
CA GLN A 40 -5.87 -2.90 -8.30
C GLN A 40 -5.32 -1.46 -8.23
N MET A 41 -4.96 -0.97 -7.05
CA MET A 41 -4.39 0.37 -6.89
C MET A 41 -3.04 0.51 -7.59
N THR A 42 -2.20 -0.52 -7.47
CA THR A 42 -0.83 -0.53 -8.00
C THR A 42 -0.74 -0.93 -9.47
N SER A 43 -1.87 -1.25 -10.12
CA SER A 43 -1.94 -1.53 -11.55
C SER A 43 -1.38 -0.39 -12.38
N GLN A 44 -0.72 -0.70 -13.50
CA GLN A 44 -0.08 0.28 -14.38
C GLN A 44 -1.11 1.29 -14.92
N ASP A 45 -2.30 0.83 -15.25
CA ASP A 45 -3.40 1.65 -15.81
C ASP A 45 -4.22 2.39 -14.75
N ALA A 46 -3.86 2.27 -13.47
CA ALA A 46 -4.58 2.94 -12.40
C ALA A 46 -4.45 4.46 -12.54
N THR A 47 -5.59 5.15 -12.56
CA THR A 47 -5.67 6.61 -12.52
C THR A 47 -5.92 7.08 -11.10
N VAL A 48 -5.65 8.37 -10.80
CA VAL A 48 -5.98 8.92 -9.48
C VAL A 48 -7.47 8.77 -9.16
N ASN A 49 -8.35 8.98 -10.16
CA ASN A 49 -9.78 8.88 -9.95
C ASN A 49 -10.21 7.44 -9.65
N SER A 50 -9.68 6.44 -10.36
CA SER A 50 -10.01 5.03 -10.08
C SER A 50 -9.52 4.59 -8.70
N VAL A 51 -8.33 5.04 -8.29
CA VAL A 51 -7.79 4.74 -6.94
C VAL A 51 -8.64 5.40 -5.85
N LEU A 52 -9.01 6.67 -6.01
CA LEU A 52 -9.85 7.38 -5.05
C LEU A 52 -11.28 6.85 -5.00
N SER A 53 -11.86 6.44 -6.14
CA SER A 53 -13.18 5.79 -6.17
C SER A 53 -13.16 4.43 -5.49
N LEU A 54 -12.10 3.64 -5.67
CA LEU A 54 -11.94 2.37 -4.96
C LEU A 54 -11.84 2.58 -3.44
N PHE A 55 -11.07 3.60 -3.02
CA PHE A 55 -11.00 3.99 -1.62
C PHE A 55 -12.35 4.51 -1.09
N ALA A 56 -13.08 5.32 -1.85
CA ALA A 56 -14.39 5.78 -1.42
C ALA A 56 -15.40 4.63 -1.25
N ALA A 57 -15.33 3.60 -2.11
CA ALA A 57 -16.22 2.45 -2.07
C ALA A 57 -15.88 1.45 -0.94
N HIS A 58 -14.60 1.28 -0.61
CA HIS A 58 -14.15 0.19 0.26
C HIS A 58 -13.23 0.61 1.42
N GLY A 59 -12.92 1.90 1.54
CA GLY A 59 -11.89 2.42 2.45
C GLY A 59 -12.15 2.14 3.93
N GLN A 60 -13.43 2.01 4.33
CA GLN A 60 -13.81 1.60 5.70
C GLN A 60 -13.35 0.19 6.06
N ARG A 61 -13.05 -0.65 5.06
CA ARG A 61 -12.62 -2.04 5.24
C ARG A 61 -11.13 -2.23 4.95
N PHE A 62 -10.40 -1.16 4.62
CA PHE A 62 -8.98 -1.25 4.32
C PHE A 62 -8.18 -1.42 5.61
N GLU A 63 -7.21 -2.34 5.57
CA GLU A 63 -6.16 -2.36 6.59
C GLU A 63 -5.19 -1.18 6.39
N ALA A 64 -4.41 -0.89 7.43
CA ALA A 64 -3.43 0.21 7.45
C ALA A 64 -2.50 0.19 6.20
N ARG A 65 -2.08 -1.00 5.75
CA ARG A 65 -1.29 -1.20 4.53
C ARG A 65 -1.97 -0.67 3.27
N ASN A 66 -3.26 -0.94 3.11
CA ASN A 66 -4.03 -0.53 1.94
C ASN A 66 -4.22 0.98 1.94
N VAL A 67 -4.45 1.59 3.10
CA VAL A 67 -4.50 3.05 3.28
C VAL A 67 -3.17 3.71 2.87
N ALA A 68 -2.05 3.24 3.41
CA ALA A 68 -0.72 3.76 3.08
C ALA A 68 -0.37 3.57 1.59
N THR A 69 -0.73 2.42 1.01
CA THR A 69 -0.52 2.13 -0.42
C THR A 69 -1.34 3.08 -1.30
N THR A 70 -2.60 3.36 -0.91
CA THR A 70 -3.48 4.29 -1.60
C THR A 70 -2.88 5.69 -1.60
N ALA A 71 -2.43 6.19 -0.44
CA ALA A 71 -1.83 7.52 -0.31
C ALA A 71 -0.60 7.69 -1.20
N HIS A 72 0.36 6.76 -1.12
CA HIS A 72 1.53 6.75 -1.99
C HIS A 72 1.15 6.71 -3.48
N ARG A 73 0.17 5.89 -3.86
CA ARG A 73 -0.23 5.74 -5.26
C ARG A 73 -0.87 7.03 -5.80
N VAL A 74 -1.77 7.65 -5.02
CA VAL A 74 -2.40 8.92 -5.36
C VAL A 74 -1.35 10.01 -5.56
N ALA A 75 -0.38 10.12 -4.64
CA ALA A 75 0.70 11.10 -4.75
C ALA A 75 1.59 10.83 -5.99
N LYS A 76 1.96 9.56 -6.23
CA LYS A 76 2.82 9.17 -7.36
C LYS A 76 2.20 9.51 -8.72
N ILE A 77 0.92 9.22 -8.92
CA ILE A 77 0.22 9.51 -10.20
C ILE A 77 -0.17 10.99 -10.26
N GLY A 78 -0.50 11.58 -9.11
CA GLY A 78 -1.11 12.90 -8.96
C GLY A 78 -0.19 14.11 -9.10
N ARG A 79 1.13 13.91 -9.21
CA ARG A 79 2.16 14.98 -9.18
C ARG A 79 1.87 16.20 -10.06
N LYS A 80 1.31 16.01 -11.27
CA LYS A 80 1.00 17.11 -12.21
C LYS A 80 -0.32 17.84 -11.90
N ARG A 81 -1.12 17.37 -10.94
CA ARG A 81 -2.49 17.84 -10.63
C ARG A 81 -2.67 18.19 -9.15
N SER A 82 -1.59 18.52 -8.42
CA SER A 82 -1.60 18.70 -6.96
C SER A 82 -2.64 19.71 -6.46
N HIS A 83 -2.96 20.78 -7.19
CA HIS A 83 -3.97 21.74 -6.74
C HIS A 83 -5.38 21.15 -6.68
N ARG A 84 -5.81 20.39 -7.71
CA ARG A 84 -7.13 19.74 -7.73
C ARG A 84 -7.25 18.64 -6.68
N LEU A 85 -6.15 17.94 -6.39
CA LEU A 85 -6.12 16.88 -5.38
C LEU A 85 -6.30 17.42 -3.96
N LYS A 86 -5.74 18.60 -3.65
CA LYS A 86 -5.94 19.25 -2.34
C LYS A 86 -7.40 19.64 -2.08
N GLN A 87 -8.17 19.90 -3.14
CA GLN A 87 -9.59 20.24 -3.03
C GLN A 87 -10.51 19.01 -2.99
N ASP A 88 -10.02 17.82 -3.37
CA ASP A 88 -10.82 16.61 -3.40
C ASP A 88 -11.10 16.08 -1.99
N ASN A 89 -12.39 15.99 -1.63
CA ASN A 89 -12.81 15.49 -0.32
C ASN A 89 -12.40 14.03 -0.07
N ARG A 90 -12.23 13.21 -1.11
CA ARG A 90 -11.75 11.83 -0.97
C ARG A 90 -10.28 11.79 -0.55
N VAL A 91 -9.48 12.75 -0.98
CA VAL A 91 -8.08 12.89 -0.53
C VAL A 91 -8.04 13.30 0.94
N LYS A 92 -8.92 14.22 1.37
CA LYS A 92 -9.03 14.58 2.80
C LYS A 92 -9.44 13.36 3.65
N ALA A 93 -10.42 12.60 3.20
CA ALA A 93 -10.83 11.36 3.88
C ALA A 93 -9.70 10.33 3.95
N LEU A 94 -8.89 10.21 2.88
CA LEU A 94 -7.71 9.36 2.88
C LEU A 94 -6.66 9.82 3.89
N VAL A 95 -6.42 11.13 4.00
CA VAL A 95 -5.53 11.69 5.03
C VAL A 95 -6.04 11.37 6.43
N THR A 96 -7.32 11.55 6.71
CA THR A 96 -7.92 11.18 8.00
C THR A 96 -7.76 9.68 8.28
N ALA A 97 -7.97 8.82 7.29
CA ALA A 97 -7.74 7.38 7.43
C ALA A 97 -6.28 7.04 7.74
N CYS A 98 -5.32 7.74 7.11
CA CYS A 98 -3.90 7.59 7.45
C CYS A 98 -3.63 7.95 8.91
N LEU A 99 -4.18 9.07 9.38
CA LEU A 99 -4.02 9.53 10.78
C LEU A 99 -4.60 8.53 11.78
N ASN A 100 -5.79 8.00 11.49
CA ASN A 100 -6.46 7.02 12.35
C ASN A 100 -5.70 5.67 12.40
N SER A 101 -4.95 5.34 11.35
CA SER A 101 -4.21 4.06 11.24
C SER A 101 -2.73 4.19 11.62
N LEU A 102 -2.29 5.34 12.16
CA LEU A 102 -0.86 5.61 12.41
C LEU A 102 -0.22 4.58 13.36
N ASN A 103 -0.95 4.15 14.39
CA ASN A 103 -0.46 3.18 15.37
C ASN A 103 -0.30 1.77 14.80
N ASP A 104 -1.01 1.47 13.70
CA ASP A 104 -0.99 0.16 13.03
C ASP A 104 -0.01 0.13 11.84
N PHE A 105 0.68 1.23 11.58
CA PHE A 105 1.65 1.30 10.49
C PHE A 105 2.98 0.64 10.85
N GLU A 106 3.33 -0.41 10.10
CA GLU A 106 4.71 -0.84 9.97
C GLU A 106 5.59 0.24 9.34
N THR A 107 6.91 0.14 9.55
CA THR A 107 7.90 1.09 9.01
C THR A 107 7.76 1.35 7.50
N GLN A 108 7.42 0.32 6.72
CA GLN A 108 7.17 0.46 5.28
C GLN A 108 5.94 1.33 4.97
N HIS A 109 4.88 1.24 5.78
CA HIS A 109 3.67 2.04 5.60
C HIS A 109 3.94 3.52 5.90
N LEU A 110 4.69 3.79 6.99
CA LEU A 110 5.14 5.15 7.32
C LEU A 110 5.99 5.75 6.19
N ALA A 111 6.95 5.01 5.65
CA ALA A 111 7.78 5.47 4.54
C ALA A 111 6.94 5.83 3.30
N ASN A 112 5.93 5.01 2.98
CA ASN A 112 5.02 5.27 1.87
C ASN A 112 4.19 6.55 2.08
N VAL A 113 3.66 6.77 3.29
CA VAL A 113 2.88 7.97 3.63
C VAL A 113 3.78 9.20 3.66
N ALA A 114 4.97 9.12 4.25
CA ALA A 114 5.94 10.21 4.28
C ALA A 114 6.34 10.65 2.87
N TRP A 115 6.61 9.69 1.98
CA TRP A 115 6.87 9.99 0.57
C TRP A 115 5.67 10.66 -0.10
N ALA A 116 4.46 10.17 0.16
CA ALA A 116 3.25 10.74 -0.42
C ALA A 116 3.05 12.21 -0.02
N TYR A 117 3.42 12.57 1.22
CA TYR A 117 3.36 13.94 1.71
C TYR A 117 4.45 14.87 1.15
N ALA A 118 5.61 14.31 0.83
CA ALA A 118 6.75 15.08 0.34
C ALA A 118 6.68 15.38 -1.18
N THR A 119 5.78 14.73 -1.93
CA THR A 119 5.70 14.81 -3.40
C THR A 119 4.45 15.53 -3.87
#